data_AF-A0A1V8TF89-F1
#
_entry.id   AF-A0A1V8TF89-F1
#
_cell.length_a   1.000
_cell.length_b   1.000
_cell.length_c   1.000
_cell.angle_alpha   90.00
_cell.angle_beta   90.00
_cell.angle_gamma   90.00
#
_symmetry.space_group_name_H-M   'P 1'
#
loop_
_entity.id
_entity.type
_entity.pdbx_description
1 polymer ?
#
loop_
_entity_poly.entity_id
_entity_poly.type
_entity_poly.pdbx_seq_one_letter_code
_entity_poly.pdbx_strand_id
1 'polypeptide(L)'
;MSEDHTGFNQKEVERLAAAHPGEDVIDPKTGRIFGLAVTRAFGDSRWKWSQELTAKAHELFWGPAPRPNNVVKTAPYLTAEPEIQEVRVQTGAHPDFLIMASDGLWDNMSNDDAVACVQLWLEHNKPLDIVRRLKTDMEELKNGPAITAEKAGTASGNAKSRLPFSFSSHSSPSTDGLEPPSMPDSTPDADPDTYYDPDQRALKWRVSPRHFIVEDDNAGVHLIKNAFGGSRRRLFESVMTVQPPLSRDVRDDVTVHVIFFGVDAKAEAKEMEQAGGRE
;
A
#
# COMPACT_ATOMS: atom_id res chain seq x y z
N MET A 1 -12.46 2.26 -5.82
CA MET A 1 -13.53 1.26 -6.07
C MET A 1 -13.97 0.62 -4.76
N SER A 2 -14.12 1.44 -3.72
CA SER A 2 -14.53 1.06 -2.36
C SER A 2 -14.88 2.36 -1.65
N GLU A 3 -15.68 2.28 -0.59
CA GLU A 3 -15.86 3.38 0.36
C GLU A 3 -15.15 3.02 1.66
N ASP A 4 -14.47 3.99 2.26
CA ASP A 4 -13.74 3.75 3.50
C ASP A 4 -14.74 3.51 4.64
N HIS A 5 -14.56 2.39 5.35
CA HIS A 5 -15.40 2.03 6.49
C HIS A 5 -14.84 2.66 7.77
N THR A 6 -15.04 3.98 7.90
CA THR A 6 -14.58 4.82 9.02
C THR A 6 -15.75 5.59 9.64
N GLY A 7 -15.54 6.22 10.79
CA GLY A 7 -16.55 7.11 11.39
C GLY A 7 -16.77 8.43 10.63
N PHE A 8 -16.08 8.66 9.52
CA PHE A 8 -16.34 9.78 8.60
C PHE A 8 -17.27 9.39 7.45
N ASN A 9 -17.53 8.09 7.25
CA ASN A 9 -18.50 7.63 6.27
C ASN A 9 -19.91 7.65 6.87
N GLN A 10 -20.74 8.57 6.41
CA GLN A 10 -22.10 8.78 6.92
C GLN A 10 -22.96 7.50 6.90
N LYS A 11 -22.78 6.60 5.92
CA LYS A 11 -23.49 5.32 5.87
C LYS A 11 -23.09 4.41 7.04
N GLU A 12 -21.81 4.40 7.42
CA GLU A 12 -21.35 3.65 8.59
C GLU A 12 -21.80 4.28 9.91
N VAL A 13 -21.84 5.62 9.98
CA VAL A 13 -22.38 6.33 11.14
C VAL A 13 -23.85 5.96 11.37
N GLU A 14 -24.67 6.01 10.32
CA GLU A 14 -26.09 5.66 10.38
C GLU A 14 -26.31 4.19 10.72
N ARG A 15 -25.52 3.28 10.12
CA ARG A 15 -25.57 1.84 10.43
C ARG A 15 -25.31 1.59 11.92
N LEU A 16 -24.30 2.23 12.50
CA LEU A 16 -23.93 2.06 13.90
C LEU A 16 -24.95 2.71 14.84
N ALA A 17 -25.46 3.88 14.50
CA ALA A 17 -26.52 4.53 15.27
C ALA A 17 -27.80 3.68 15.31
N ALA A 18 -28.16 3.03 14.20
CA ALA A 18 -29.30 2.12 14.13
C ALA A 18 -29.06 0.82 14.92
N ALA A 19 -27.84 0.29 14.90
CA ALA A 19 -27.47 -0.93 15.61
C ALA A 19 -27.37 -0.73 17.14
N HIS A 20 -27.03 0.48 17.59
CA HIS A 20 -26.82 0.82 19.00
C HIS A 20 -27.63 2.06 19.43
N PRO A 21 -28.98 1.98 19.49
CA PRO A 21 -29.81 3.13 19.83
C PRO A 21 -29.49 3.70 21.22
N GLY A 22 -29.23 5.02 21.28
CA GLY A 22 -28.95 5.72 22.54
C GLY A 22 -27.49 5.63 23.01
N GLU A 23 -26.57 5.16 22.17
CA GLU A 23 -25.13 5.12 22.44
C GLU A 23 -24.34 6.03 21.49
N ASP A 24 -23.43 6.81 22.06
CA ASP A 24 -22.45 7.59 21.31
C ASP A 24 -21.22 6.71 20.99
N VAL A 25 -21.34 5.87 19.96
CA VAL A 25 -20.32 4.86 19.59
C VAL A 25 -19.13 5.48 18.86
N ILE A 26 -19.38 6.45 17.98
CA ILE A 26 -18.36 7.13 17.17
C ILE A 26 -18.06 8.48 17.80
N ASP A 27 -16.78 8.79 18.01
CA ASP A 27 -16.35 10.13 18.35
C ASP A 27 -16.43 11.03 17.10
N PRO A 28 -17.29 12.07 17.07
CA PRO A 28 -17.47 12.92 15.91
C PRO A 28 -16.24 13.76 15.55
N LYS A 29 -15.29 13.95 16.49
CA LYS A 29 -14.06 14.71 16.21
C LYS A 29 -13.02 13.87 15.49
N THR A 30 -12.87 12.62 15.92
CA THR A 30 -11.80 11.73 15.44
C THR A 30 -12.29 10.67 14.46
N GLY A 31 -13.60 10.47 14.33
CA GLY A 31 -14.20 9.40 13.54
C GLY A 31 -13.93 8.00 14.14
N ARG A 32 -13.42 7.92 15.37
CA ARG A 32 -12.96 6.65 15.96
C ARG A 32 -14.05 5.98 16.79
N ILE A 33 -14.10 4.66 16.71
CA ILE A 33 -14.92 3.79 17.57
C ILE A 33 -14.05 3.24 18.68
N PHE A 34 -14.22 3.73 19.90
CA PHE A 34 -13.42 3.31 21.06
C PHE A 34 -11.89 3.36 20.82
N GLY A 35 -11.44 4.30 19.99
CA GLY A 35 -10.04 4.47 19.59
C GLY A 35 -9.63 3.78 18.28
N LEU A 36 -10.48 2.95 17.69
CA LEU A 36 -10.25 2.34 16.37
C LEU A 36 -10.67 3.28 15.24
N ALA A 37 -9.86 3.36 14.18
CA ALA A 37 -10.16 4.18 13.00
C ALA A 37 -11.16 3.52 12.04
N VAL A 38 -11.34 2.19 12.14
CA VAL A 38 -12.20 1.39 11.26
C VAL A 38 -13.47 0.95 11.97
N THR A 39 -14.56 0.86 11.21
CA THR A 39 -15.86 0.37 11.68
C THR A 39 -16.11 -1.09 11.32
N ARG A 40 -15.29 -1.64 10.41
CA ARG A 40 -15.32 -3.03 9.98
C ARG A 40 -13.90 -3.60 9.96
N ALA A 41 -13.73 -4.79 10.53
CA ALA A 41 -12.44 -5.47 10.60
C ALA A 41 -12.61 -6.96 10.89
N PHE A 42 -11.66 -7.78 10.47
CA PHE A 42 -11.49 -9.13 11.01
C PHE A 42 -10.89 -9.06 12.43
N GLY A 43 -11.07 -10.10 13.24
CA GLY A 43 -10.54 -10.09 14.61
C GLY A 43 -11.29 -9.13 15.53
N ASP A 44 -10.55 -8.33 16.31
CA ASP A 44 -11.09 -7.31 17.23
C ASP A 44 -12.23 -7.82 18.13
N SER A 45 -12.03 -9.04 18.64
CA SER A 45 -13.07 -9.80 19.35
C SER A 45 -13.66 -9.08 20.56
N ARG A 46 -12.86 -8.25 21.24
CA ARG A 46 -13.29 -7.38 22.36
C ARG A 46 -14.51 -6.51 22.02
N TRP A 47 -14.68 -6.13 20.76
CA TRP A 47 -15.77 -5.27 20.30
C TRP A 47 -16.93 -6.06 19.66
N LYS A 48 -16.83 -7.38 19.61
CA LYS A 48 -17.80 -8.29 18.98
C LYS A 48 -18.46 -9.22 19.99
N TRP A 49 -17.71 -9.64 21.01
CA TRP A 49 -18.15 -10.59 22.01
C TRP A 49 -18.86 -9.91 23.18
N SER A 50 -19.67 -10.69 23.89
CA SER A 50 -20.20 -10.26 25.19
C SER A 50 -19.07 -10.05 26.20
N GLN A 51 -19.32 -9.24 27.24
CA GLN A 51 -18.34 -9.07 28.31
C GLN A 51 -18.01 -10.39 29.01
N GLU A 52 -19.00 -11.26 29.21
CA GLU A 52 -18.81 -12.58 29.82
C GLU A 52 -17.88 -13.45 28.97
N LEU A 53 -18.10 -13.52 27.66
CA LEU A 53 -17.25 -14.29 26.76
C LEU A 53 -15.84 -13.70 26.69
N THR A 54 -15.72 -12.37 26.67
CA THR A 54 -14.42 -11.68 26.71
C THR A 54 -13.66 -11.99 28.01
N ALA A 55 -14.35 -11.98 29.16
CA ALA A 55 -13.75 -12.30 30.45
C ALA A 55 -13.28 -13.76 30.51
N LYS A 56 -14.11 -14.71 30.08
CA LYS A 56 -13.73 -16.13 29.98
C LYS A 56 -12.55 -16.33 29.04
N ALA A 57 -12.54 -15.68 27.88
CA ALA A 57 -11.44 -15.76 26.93
C ALA A 57 -10.13 -15.19 27.51
N HIS A 58 -10.22 -14.09 28.25
CA HIS A 58 -9.06 -13.50 28.93
C HIS A 58 -8.50 -14.43 30.01
N GLU A 59 -9.36 -14.99 30.86
CA GLU A 59 -8.98 -15.87 31.96
C GLU A 59 -8.40 -17.21 31.49
N LEU A 60 -9.00 -17.81 30.46
CA LEU A 60 -8.70 -19.19 30.05
C LEU A 60 -7.79 -19.30 28.84
N PHE A 61 -7.72 -18.28 27.98
CA PHE A 61 -7.11 -18.39 26.64
C PHE A 61 -6.23 -17.20 26.23
N TRP A 62 -5.73 -16.40 27.20
CA TRP A 62 -4.94 -15.19 26.92
C TRP A 62 -5.61 -14.20 25.96
N GLY A 63 -6.96 -14.19 25.97
CA GLY A 63 -7.75 -13.21 25.21
C GLY A 63 -7.53 -11.77 25.69
N PRO A 64 -8.01 -10.78 24.93
CA PRO A 64 -7.93 -9.39 25.33
C PRO A 64 -8.70 -9.14 26.63
N ALA A 65 -8.09 -8.38 27.55
CA ALA A 65 -8.78 -7.99 28.79
C ALA A 65 -10.10 -7.24 28.48
N PRO A 66 -11.18 -7.50 29.24
CA PRO A 66 -12.40 -6.69 29.19
C PRO A 66 -12.10 -5.21 29.44
N ARG A 67 -12.86 -4.32 28.80
CA ARG A 67 -12.72 -2.88 29.05
C ARG A 67 -13.44 -2.50 30.34
N PRO A 68 -12.86 -1.61 31.16
CA PRO A 68 -13.52 -1.13 32.38
C PRO A 68 -14.77 -0.28 32.04
N ASN A 69 -15.55 0.06 33.06
CA ASN A 69 -16.67 1.03 33.02
C ASN A 69 -17.83 0.65 32.08
N ASN A 70 -18.03 -0.63 31.77
CA ASN A 70 -19.12 -1.09 30.90
C ASN A 70 -19.22 -0.31 29.58
N VAL A 71 -18.05 0.02 29.00
CA VAL A 71 -17.98 0.68 27.67
C VAL A 71 -18.66 -0.19 26.60
N VAL A 72 -18.52 -1.50 26.71
CA VAL A 72 -19.21 -2.47 25.84
C VAL A 72 -20.59 -2.78 26.43
N LYS A 73 -21.64 -2.23 25.83
CA LYS A 73 -23.04 -2.38 26.27
C LYS A 73 -23.84 -3.31 25.35
N THR A 74 -23.80 -3.06 24.05
CA THR A 74 -24.67 -3.70 23.05
C THR A 74 -23.87 -4.33 21.91
N ALA A 75 -22.71 -4.94 22.22
CA ALA A 75 -21.90 -5.65 21.21
C ALA A 75 -22.76 -6.60 20.36
N PRO A 76 -22.44 -6.76 19.05
CA PRO A 76 -21.20 -6.35 18.37
C PRO A 76 -21.20 -4.93 17.80
N TYR A 77 -20.11 -4.18 18.03
CA TYR A 77 -19.88 -2.84 17.45
C TYR A 77 -19.09 -2.88 16.13
N LEU A 78 -18.28 -3.92 15.90
CA LEU A 78 -17.57 -4.14 14.64
C LEU A 78 -18.10 -5.37 13.90
N THR A 79 -18.11 -5.32 12.58
CA THR A 79 -18.40 -6.48 11.71
C THR A 79 -17.21 -6.78 10.81
N ALA A 80 -17.07 -8.02 10.34
CA ALA A 80 -16.13 -8.41 9.29
C ALA A 80 -16.83 -8.52 7.91
N GLU A 81 -18.12 -8.22 7.85
CA GLU A 81 -18.90 -8.28 6.62
C GLU A 81 -18.47 -7.15 5.65
N PRO A 82 -18.01 -7.49 4.43
CA PRO A 82 -17.53 -6.51 3.47
C PRO A 82 -18.69 -5.77 2.79
N GLU A 83 -18.37 -4.65 2.15
CA GLU A 83 -19.22 -4.06 1.12
C GLU A 83 -18.73 -4.57 -0.25
N ILE A 84 -19.66 -4.98 -1.11
CA ILE A 84 -19.35 -5.57 -2.41
C ILE A 84 -19.74 -4.59 -3.51
N GLN A 85 -18.78 -4.28 -4.39
CA GLN A 85 -19.00 -3.49 -5.59
C GLN A 85 -18.57 -4.28 -6.82
N GLU A 86 -19.39 -4.27 -7.86
CA GLU A 86 -19.09 -4.89 -9.15
C GLU A 86 -18.83 -3.82 -10.21
N VAL A 87 -17.75 -3.98 -10.98
CA VAL A 87 -17.39 -3.07 -12.07
C VAL A 87 -16.94 -3.89 -13.27
N ARG A 88 -17.35 -3.47 -14.47
CA ARG A 88 -16.90 -4.07 -15.72
C ARG A 88 -15.57 -3.46 -16.14
N VAL A 89 -14.52 -4.28 -16.15
CA VAL A 89 -13.17 -3.92 -16.59
C VAL A 89 -13.08 -3.85 -18.11
N GLN A 90 -12.36 -2.85 -18.62
CA GLN A 90 -11.99 -2.70 -20.02
C GLN A 90 -10.61 -3.29 -20.29
N THR A 91 -10.49 -4.09 -21.35
CA THR A 91 -9.26 -4.80 -21.73
C THR A 91 -8.84 -4.54 -23.18
N GLY A 92 -9.39 -3.50 -23.81
CA GLY A 92 -9.15 -3.15 -25.20
C GLY A 92 -7.86 -2.34 -25.43
N ALA A 93 -7.86 -1.46 -26.44
CA ALA A 93 -6.69 -0.63 -26.78
C ALA A 93 -6.23 0.29 -25.62
N HIS A 94 -7.15 0.64 -24.72
CA HIS A 94 -6.88 1.36 -23.49
C HIS A 94 -7.35 0.49 -22.32
N PRO A 95 -6.51 -0.44 -21.84
CA PRO A 95 -6.91 -1.32 -20.75
C PRO A 95 -6.93 -0.57 -19.42
N ASP A 96 -7.88 -0.94 -18.57
CA ASP A 96 -7.94 -0.43 -17.20
C ASP A 96 -6.80 -1.01 -16.35
N PHE A 97 -6.53 -0.33 -15.24
CA PHE A 97 -5.72 -0.85 -14.15
C PHE A 97 -6.39 -0.56 -12.81
N LEU A 98 -6.01 -1.32 -11.77
CA LEU A 98 -6.50 -1.16 -10.42
C LEU A 98 -5.33 -0.92 -9.47
N ILE A 99 -5.45 0.13 -8.65
CA ILE A 99 -4.56 0.37 -7.51
C ILE A 99 -5.30 -0.09 -6.26
N MET A 100 -4.69 -1.02 -5.52
CA MET A 100 -5.11 -1.41 -4.18
C MET A 100 -4.02 -1.02 -3.20
N ALA A 101 -4.35 -0.26 -2.16
CA ALA A 101 -3.36 0.14 -1.16
C ALA A 101 -3.97 0.32 0.22
N SER A 102 -3.13 0.23 1.26
CA SER A 102 -3.49 0.65 2.61
C SER A 102 -3.60 2.17 2.71
N ASP A 103 -4.28 2.64 3.76
CA ASP A 103 -4.41 4.06 4.14
C ASP A 103 -3.06 4.78 4.22
N GLY A 104 -1.98 4.12 4.63
CA GLY A 104 -0.63 4.71 4.62
C GLY A 104 -0.20 5.33 3.27
N LEU A 105 -0.72 4.84 2.14
CA LEU A 105 -0.55 5.50 0.83
C LEU A 105 -1.49 6.71 0.70
N TRP A 106 -2.79 6.48 0.93
CA TRP A 106 -3.86 7.45 0.71
C TRP A 106 -3.82 8.65 1.65
N ASP A 107 -3.15 8.52 2.80
CA ASP A 107 -2.84 9.61 3.72
C ASP A 107 -1.90 10.66 3.12
N ASN A 108 -1.12 10.28 2.11
CA ASN A 108 -0.13 11.15 1.48
C ASN A 108 -0.44 11.49 0.02
N MET A 109 -1.33 10.74 -0.64
CA MET A 109 -1.61 10.85 -2.07
C MET A 109 -3.12 10.77 -2.35
N SER A 110 -3.65 11.67 -3.19
CA SER A 110 -5.06 11.60 -3.60
C SER A 110 -5.29 10.49 -4.64
N ASN A 111 -6.54 10.08 -4.83
CA ASN A 111 -6.89 9.07 -5.83
C ASN A 111 -6.50 9.51 -7.26
N ASP A 112 -6.77 10.77 -7.61
CA ASP A 112 -6.44 11.32 -8.93
C ASP A 112 -4.92 11.41 -9.14
N ASP A 113 -4.19 11.82 -8.10
CA ASP A 113 -2.73 11.88 -8.11
C ASP A 113 -2.10 10.49 -8.25
N ALA A 114 -2.66 9.47 -7.60
CA ALA A 114 -2.19 8.10 -7.73
C ALA A 114 -2.38 7.57 -9.16
N VAL A 115 -3.54 7.84 -9.77
CA VAL A 115 -3.80 7.48 -11.17
C VAL A 115 -2.83 8.20 -12.11
N ALA A 116 -2.65 9.51 -11.94
CA ALA A 116 -1.69 10.29 -12.73
C ALA A 116 -0.25 9.80 -12.56
N CYS A 117 0.14 9.41 -11.34
CA CYS A 117 1.46 8.88 -11.04
C CYS A 117 1.73 7.55 -11.75
N VAL A 118 0.73 6.65 -11.79
CA VAL A 118 0.82 5.38 -12.55
C VAL A 118 0.81 5.63 -14.06
N GLN A 119 0.05 6.60 -14.55
CA GLN A 119 0.07 6.99 -15.97
C GLN A 119 1.46 7.47 -16.40
N LEU A 120 2.08 8.36 -15.61
CA LEU A 120 3.45 8.81 -15.86
C LEU A 120 4.44 7.62 -15.91
N TRP A 121 4.26 6.65 -15.01
CA TRP A 121 5.06 5.43 -14.99
C TRP A 121 4.85 4.57 -16.25
N LEU A 122 3.60 4.41 -16.70
CA LEU A 122 3.24 3.68 -17.91
C LEU A 122 3.86 4.30 -19.17
N GLU A 123 3.81 5.62 -19.29
CA GLU A 123 4.38 6.36 -20.43
C GLU A 123 5.91 6.21 -20.50
N HIS A 124 6.57 6.25 -19.35
CA HIS A 124 8.02 6.11 -19.25
C HIS A 124 8.48 4.67 -19.51
N ASN A 125 7.92 3.71 -18.79
CA ASN A 125 8.42 2.33 -18.76
C ASN A 125 7.87 1.46 -19.89
N LYS A 126 6.79 1.90 -20.55
CA LYS A 126 6.06 1.14 -21.58
C LYS A 126 5.88 -0.34 -21.19
N PRO A 127 5.21 -0.64 -20.07
CA PRO A 127 5.16 -1.99 -19.49
C PRO A 127 4.48 -3.03 -20.37
N LEU A 128 3.71 -2.61 -21.38
CA LEU A 128 3.23 -3.52 -22.43
C LEU A 128 4.40 -4.17 -23.18
N ASP A 129 5.53 -3.49 -23.32
CA ASP A 129 6.77 -4.08 -23.85
C ASP A 129 7.39 -5.07 -22.86
N ILE A 130 7.22 -4.88 -21.55
CA ILE A 130 7.65 -5.83 -20.52
C ILE A 130 6.81 -7.11 -20.61
N VAL A 131 5.49 -7.01 -20.74
CA VAL A 131 4.67 -8.22 -20.92
C VAL A 131 4.90 -8.89 -22.27
N ARG A 132 5.18 -8.12 -23.33
CA ARG A 132 5.69 -8.69 -24.60
C ARG A 132 6.98 -9.46 -24.38
N ARG A 133 7.98 -8.89 -23.69
CA ARG A 133 9.24 -9.57 -23.34
C ARG A 133 9.00 -10.83 -22.51
N LEU A 134 8.18 -10.75 -21.46
CA LEU A 134 7.86 -11.93 -20.63
C LEU A 134 7.13 -13.02 -21.42
N LYS A 135 6.24 -12.66 -22.35
CA LYS A 135 5.62 -13.63 -23.27
C LYS A 135 6.66 -14.26 -24.20
N THR A 136 7.55 -13.46 -24.79
CA THR A 136 8.66 -13.97 -25.61
C THR A 136 9.55 -14.92 -24.81
N ASP A 137 9.98 -14.52 -23.61
CA ASP A 137 10.84 -15.31 -22.74
C ASP A 137 10.16 -16.63 -22.32
N MET A 138 8.84 -16.60 -22.04
CA MET A 138 8.09 -17.82 -21.72
C MET A 138 7.89 -18.75 -22.93
N GLU A 139 7.71 -18.21 -24.14
CA GLU A 139 7.62 -19.01 -25.36
C GLU A 139 8.99 -19.56 -25.78
N GLU A 140 10.07 -18.81 -25.59
CA GLU A 140 11.44 -19.31 -25.76
C GLU A 140 11.79 -20.41 -24.75
N LEU A 141 11.30 -20.32 -23.51
CA LEU A 141 11.47 -21.38 -22.52
C LEU A 141 10.72 -22.68 -22.89
N LYS A 142 9.56 -22.56 -23.53
CA LYS A 142 8.76 -23.70 -24.02
C LYS A 142 9.35 -24.34 -25.27
N ASN A 143 9.93 -23.53 -26.16
CA ASN A 143 10.45 -23.95 -27.47
C ASN A 143 11.97 -24.19 -27.47
N GLY A 144 12.66 -23.89 -26.37
CA GLY A 144 14.06 -24.20 -26.16
C GLY A 144 14.33 -25.70 -26.09
N PRO A 145 15.57 -26.16 -26.32
CA PRO A 145 15.91 -27.57 -26.26
C PRO A 145 15.57 -28.11 -24.86
N ALA A 146 14.83 -29.22 -24.81
CA ALA A 146 14.53 -29.92 -23.57
C ALA A 146 15.85 -30.19 -22.82
N ILE A 147 15.97 -29.66 -21.60
CA ILE A 147 17.11 -29.97 -20.74
C ILE A 147 16.93 -31.42 -20.30
N THR A 148 17.49 -32.35 -21.07
CA THR A 148 17.54 -33.77 -20.71
C THR A 148 18.43 -33.90 -19.48
N ALA A 149 17.84 -34.33 -18.37
CA ALA A 149 18.56 -34.69 -17.16
C ALA A 149 19.38 -35.96 -17.37
N GLU A 150 20.49 -35.85 -18.10
CA GLU A 150 21.52 -36.90 -18.19
C GLU A 150 22.92 -36.29 -18.09
N LYS A 151 23.34 -36.06 -16.83
CA LYS A 151 24.68 -36.36 -16.30
C LYS A 151 24.76 -35.85 -14.86
N ALA A 152 24.21 -36.64 -13.93
CA ALA A 152 24.73 -36.67 -12.58
C ALA A 152 26.09 -37.38 -12.64
N GLY A 153 27.16 -36.62 -12.85
CA GLY A 153 28.52 -37.13 -12.99
C GLY A 153 29.55 -36.03 -12.77
N THR A 154 29.92 -35.87 -11.49
CA THR A 154 31.13 -35.26 -10.94
C THR A 154 31.89 -34.26 -11.84
N ALA A 155 31.64 -32.97 -11.62
CA ALA A 155 32.60 -31.91 -11.93
C ALA A 155 32.49 -30.80 -10.89
N SER A 156 33.45 -30.81 -9.96
CA SER A 156 33.80 -29.67 -9.12
C SER A 156 34.21 -28.51 -10.03
N GLY A 157 33.45 -27.42 -10.01
CA GLY A 157 33.71 -26.25 -10.84
C GLY A 157 32.78 -25.10 -10.45
N ASN A 158 33.37 -24.07 -9.83
CA ASN A 158 32.72 -22.82 -9.42
C ASN A 158 31.88 -22.18 -10.54
N ALA A 159 30.57 -22.38 -10.51
CA ALA A 159 29.63 -21.58 -11.30
C ALA A 159 29.12 -20.44 -10.41
N LYS A 160 29.71 -19.25 -10.60
CA LYS A 160 29.25 -18.00 -10.01
C LYS A 160 27.83 -17.71 -10.50
N SER A 161 26.84 -17.88 -9.62
CA SER A 161 25.51 -17.28 -9.79
C SER A 161 25.68 -15.76 -9.87
N ARG A 162 25.55 -15.20 -11.06
CA ARG A 162 25.40 -13.75 -11.26
C ARG A 162 24.00 -13.33 -10.81
N LEU A 163 23.84 -13.09 -9.50
CA LEU A 163 22.80 -12.20 -9.00
C LEU A 163 23.22 -10.77 -9.37
N PRO A 164 22.35 -9.91 -9.93
CA PRO A 164 22.72 -8.54 -10.29
C PRO A 164 22.66 -7.59 -9.07
N PHE A 165 22.95 -8.10 -7.88
CA PHE A 165 22.97 -7.31 -6.65
C PHE A 165 24.34 -7.42 -6.00
N SER A 166 25.22 -6.50 -6.38
CA SER A 166 26.42 -6.18 -5.60
C SER A 166 26.02 -5.17 -4.54
N PHE A 167 25.74 -5.63 -3.32
CA PHE A 167 25.71 -4.73 -2.16
C PHE A 167 27.14 -4.27 -1.89
N SER A 168 27.47 -3.05 -2.30
CA SER A 168 28.74 -2.43 -1.94
C SER A 168 28.67 -2.09 -0.45
N SER A 169 29.40 -2.85 0.38
CA SER A 169 29.55 -2.60 1.81
C SER A 169 30.26 -1.27 2.03
N HIS A 170 29.49 -0.19 2.21
CA HIS A 170 30.02 1.04 2.77
C HIS A 170 29.90 0.94 4.29
N SER A 171 31.05 1.03 4.95
CA SER A 171 31.17 1.09 6.40
C SER A 171 30.31 2.23 6.96
N SER A 172 29.50 1.93 7.98
CA SER A 172 28.75 2.92 8.75
C SER A 172 29.68 4.01 9.29
N PRO A 173 29.37 5.31 9.12
CA PRO A 173 30.06 6.36 9.85
C PRO A 173 29.69 6.28 11.34
N SER A 174 30.68 6.44 12.21
CA SER A 174 30.53 6.52 13.66
C SER A 174 29.61 7.68 14.06
N THR A 175 28.60 7.40 14.88
CA THR A 175 27.70 8.37 15.49
C THR A 175 28.31 8.95 16.77
N ASP A 176 29.42 9.68 16.65
CA ASP A 176 29.92 10.50 17.76
C ASP A 176 29.88 11.97 17.34
N GLY A 177 28.96 12.74 17.95
CA GLY A 177 29.05 14.21 17.98
C GLY A 177 28.06 15.02 17.13
N LEU A 178 26.87 14.52 16.79
CA LEU A 178 25.82 15.37 16.22
C LEU A 178 25.04 16.09 17.33
N GLU A 179 25.34 17.37 17.53
CA GLU A 179 24.45 18.28 18.25
C GLU A 179 23.05 18.28 17.60
N PRO A 180 21.96 18.43 18.39
CA PRO A 180 20.62 18.51 17.83
C PRO A 180 20.57 19.71 16.87
N PRO A 181 20.00 19.55 15.66
CA PRO A 181 19.89 20.66 14.72
C PRO A 181 19.05 21.77 15.35
N SER A 182 19.65 22.96 15.47
CA SER A 182 18.93 24.17 15.83
C SER A 182 17.85 24.44 14.78
N MET A 183 16.62 24.62 15.24
CA MET A 183 15.49 24.99 14.38
C MET A 183 15.82 26.32 13.69
N PRO A 184 15.84 26.39 12.34
CA PRO A 184 16.07 27.65 11.66
C PRO A 184 14.89 28.58 11.92
N ASP A 185 15.21 29.70 12.56
CA ASP A 185 14.35 30.86 12.74
C ASP A 185 13.97 31.42 11.36
N SER A 186 12.69 31.28 10.98
CA SER A 186 12.02 31.83 9.78
C SER A 186 12.65 31.49 8.40
N THR A 187 12.01 30.60 7.62
CA THR A 187 12.41 30.33 6.21
C THR A 187 11.42 30.94 5.20
N PRO A 188 11.88 31.61 4.11
CA PRO A 188 11.03 32.18 3.06
C PRO A 188 10.52 31.15 2.02
N ASP A 189 10.70 29.85 2.27
CA ASP A 189 10.62 28.77 1.27
C ASP A 189 9.88 27.54 1.82
N ALA A 190 8.78 27.76 2.56
CA ALA A 190 7.93 26.67 3.04
C ALA A 190 7.26 25.98 1.83
N ASP A 191 7.62 24.71 1.58
CA ASP A 191 6.93 23.88 0.59
C ASP A 191 5.43 23.83 0.94
N PRO A 192 4.54 24.36 0.09
CA PRO A 192 3.12 24.49 0.43
C PRO A 192 2.41 23.15 0.58
N ASP A 193 3.04 22.05 0.15
CA ASP A 193 2.49 20.70 0.27
C ASP A 193 3.04 19.96 1.52
N THR A 194 3.71 20.69 2.43
CA THR A 194 4.20 20.21 3.72
C THR A 194 3.64 21.10 4.84
N TYR A 195 3.13 20.49 5.91
CA TYR A 195 2.49 21.20 7.02
C TYR A 195 2.72 20.49 8.36
N TYR A 196 2.60 21.21 9.47
CA TYR A 196 2.69 20.61 10.81
C TYR A 196 1.30 20.31 11.34
N ASP A 197 1.05 19.06 11.73
CA ASP A 197 -0.19 18.64 12.38
C ASP A 197 -0.03 18.79 13.91
N PRO A 198 -0.77 19.72 14.56
CA PRO A 198 -0.65 19.95 16.00
C PRO A 198 -1.21 18.81 16.85
N ASP A 199 -2.20 18.08 16.34
CA ASP A 199 -2.85 16.98 17.06
C ASP A 199 -1.95 15.75 17.06
N GLN A 200 -1.30 15.47 15.93
CA GLN A 200 -0.33 14.37 15.79
C GLN A 200 1.09 14.76 16.18
N ARG A 201 1.34 16.06 16.40
CA ARG A 201 2.66 16.63 16.74
C ARG A 201 3.77 16.21 15.77
N ALA A 202 3.44 16.14 14.49
CA ALA A 202 4.32 15.62 13.45
C ALA A 202 4.23 16.47 12.18
N LEU A 203 5.33 16.51 11.43
CA LEU A 203 5.33 17.06 10.08
C LEU A 203 4.59 16.09 9.15
N LYS A 204 3.63 16.61 8.40
CA LYS A 204 2.83 15.90 7.41
C LYS A 204 3.03 16.53 6.04
N TRP A 205 2.69 15.79 5.00
CA TRP A 205 2.76 16.27 3.63
C TRP A 205 1.64 15.64 2.82
N ARG A 206 1.32 16.27 1.69
CA ARG A 206 0.67 15.58 0.59
C ARG A 206 1.53 15.69 -0.66
N VAL A 207 1.44 14.71 -1.54
CA VAL A 207 2.08 14.77 -2.84
C VAL A 207 1.11 15.39 -3.84
N SER A 208 1.68 16.01 -4.87
CA SER A 208 0.98 16.55 -6.02
C SER A 208 1.84 16.28 -7.26
N PRO A 209 1.30 16.42 -8.49
CA PRO A 209 1.99 15.96 -9.69
C PRO A 209 3.35 16.66 -9.94
N ARG A 210 3.55 17.86 -9.37
CA ARG A 210 4.83 18.59 -9.45
C ARG A 210 6.01 17.86 -8.79
N HIS A 211 5.71 16.94 -7.88
CA HIS A 211 6.69 16.16 -7.15
C HIS A 211 7.02 14.83 -7.83
N PHE A 212 6.28 14.44 -8.88
CA PHE A 212 6.43 13.13 -9.45
C PHE A 212 7.75 12.97 -10.21
N ILE A 213 8.43 11.85 -9.95
CA ILE A 213 9.63 11.41 -10.65
C ILE A 213 9.49 9.93 -10.97
N VAL A 214 10.01 9.49 -12.11
CA VAL A 214 10.05 8.08 -12.49
C VAL A 214 11.48 7.58 -12.33
N GLU A 215 11.72 6.73 -11.33
CA GLU A 215 13.03 6.13 -11.05
C GLU A 215 12.97 4.60 -10.96
N ASP A 216 11.78 4.01 -10.96
CA ASP A 216 11.56 2.61 -10.59
C ASP A 216 10.87 1.82 -11.71
N ASP A 217 11.33 0.58 -11.89
CA ASP A 217 10.74 -0.39 -12.82
C ASP A 217 9.47 -1.08 -12.26
N ASN A 218 9.12 -0.85 -10.99
CA ASN A 218 7.94 -1.43 -10.36
C ASN A 218 6.93 -0.31 -10.03
N ALA A 219 5.73 -0.40 -10.59
CA ALA A 219 4.68 0.61 -10.41
C ALA A 219 4.28 0.84 -8.94
N GLY A 220 4.28 -0.21 -8.12
CA GLY A 220 3.98 -0.09 -6.68
C GLY A 220 5.07 0.65 -5.92
N VAL A 221 6.35 0.32 -6.18
CA VAL A 221 7.50 1.04 -5.59
C VAL A 221 7.52 2.49 -6.05
N HIS A 222 7.24 2.72 -7.34
CA HIS A 222 7.09 4.06 -7.92
C HIS A 222 6.03 4.89 -7.20
N LEU A 223 4.83 4.33 -6.95
CA LEU A 223 3.78 4.98 -6.17
C LEU A 223 4.24 5.33 -4.75
N ILE A 224 4.84 4.38 -4.04
CA ILE A 224 5.29 4.58 -2.66
C ILE A 224 6.34 5.69 -2.59
N LYS A 225 7.38 5.66 -3.43
CA LYS A 225 8.43 6.69 -3.41
C LYS A 225 7.89 8.08 -3.73
N ASN A 226 6.96 8.17 -4.68
CA ASN A 226 6.32 9.44 -5.01
C ASN A 226 5.45 9.96 -3.86
N ALA A 227 4.63 9.09 -3.25
CA ALA A 227 3.81 9.45 -2.07
C ALA A 227 4.66 9.96 -0.89
N PHE A 228 5.87 9.43 -0.70
CA PHE A 228 6.76 9.78 0.41
C PHE A 228 7.79 10.88 0.09
N GLY A 229 7.70 11.53 -1.08
CA GLY A 229 8.50 12.70 -1.38
C GLY A 229 8.75 12.93 -2.86
N GLY A 230 8.81 11.87 -3.66
CA GLY A 230 9.15 11.97 -5.08
C GLY A 230 10.45 12.75 -5.27
N SER A 231 10.39 13.87 -6.00
CA SER A 231 11.52 14.79 -6.19
C SER A 231 12.07 15.41 -4.90
N ARG A 232 11.28 15.43 -3.80
CA ARG A 232 11.69 15.92 -2.47
C ARG A 232 12.53 14.87 -1.75
N ARG A 233 13.73 14.59 -2.27
CA ARG A 233 14.58 13.49 -1.81
C ARG A 233 14.90 13.54 -0.31
N ARG A 234 15.15 14.74 0.23
CA ARG A 234 15.42 14.92 1.66
C ARG A 234 14.25 14.51 2.53
N LEU A 235 13.02 14.84 2.13
CA LEU A 235 11.81 14.42 2.85
C LEU A 235 11.71 12.90 2.89
N PHE A 236 11.85 12.26 1.72
CA PHE A 236 11.81 10.79 1.60
C PHE A 236 12.87 10.13 2.50
N GLU A 237 14.13 10.56 2.43
CA GLU A 237 15.22 9.99 3.22
C GLU A 237 15.03 10.21 4.72
N SER A 238 14.60 11.41 5.13
CA SER A 238 14.30 11.70 6.53
C SER A 238 13.17 10.82 7.06
N VAL A 239 12.07 10.67 6.33
CA VAL A 239 10.94 9.84 6.77
C VAL A 239 11.33 8.36 6.86
N MET A 240 12.12 7.85 5.91
CA MET A 240 12.52 6.45 5.85
C MET A 240 13.60 6.08 6.89
N THR A 241 14.37 7.04 7.38
CA THR A 241 15.43 6.78 8.38
C THR A 241 14.90 6.73 9.82
N VAL A 242 13.71 7.28 10.09
CA VAL A 242 13.10 7.22 11.44
C VAL A 242 12.85 5.77 11.86
N GLN A 243 13.37 5.42 13.04
CA GLN A 243 13.29 4.08 13.63
C GLN A 243 12.13 3.94 14.61
N PRO A 244 11.66 2.70 14.89
CA PRO A 244 10.75 2.43 15.98
C PRO A 244 11.31 2.92 17.34
N PRO A 245 10.46 3.43 18.24
CA PRO A 245 9.00 3.52 18.13
C PRO A 245 8.47 4.77 17.39
N LEU A 246 9.34 5.74 17.08
CA LEU A 246 8.94 7.04 16.49
C LEU A 246 8.49 6.94 15.04
N SER A 247 8.89 5.90 14.32
CA SER A 247 8.54 5.71 12.91
C SER A 247 7.04 5.80 12.65
N ARG A 248 6.23 5.32 13.61
CA ARG A 248 4.77 5.29 13.51
C ARG A 248 4.10 6.67 13.56
N ASP A 249 4.79 7.68 14.09
CA ASP A 249 4.25 9.05 14.18
C ASP A 249 4.43 9.78 12.84
N VAL A 250 5.43 9.34 12.07
CA VAL A 250 5.84 9.96 10.80
C VAL A 250 5.26 9.21 9.59
N ARG A 251 5.15 7.89 9.66
CA ARG A 251 4.60 7.06 8.58
C ARG A 251 3.82 5.87 9.13
N ASP A 252 2.77 5.48 8.42
CA ASP A 252 2.09 4.21 8.65
C ASP A 252 2.72 3.08 7.81
N ASP A 253 2.27 1.85 8.03
CA ASP A 253 2.59 0.72 7.18
C ASP A 253 1.94 0.89 5.80
N VAL A 254 2.75 0.73 4.75
CA VAL A 254 2.32 0.99 3.37
C VAL A 254 2.39 -0.30 2.57
N THR A 255 1.26 -0.68 2.00
CA THR A 255 1.17 -1.78 1.04
C THR A 255 0.49 -1.27 -0.22
N VAL A 256 1.06 -1.56 -1.39
CA VAL A 256 0.52 -1.15 -2.69
C VAL A 256 0.58 -2.30 -3.67
N HIS A 257 -0.53 -2.56 -4.36
CA HIS A 257 -0.63 -3.45 -5.51
C HIS A 257 -1.19 -2.67 -6.69
N VAL A 258 -0.49 -2.73 -7.82
CA VAL A 258 -0.98 -2.18 -9.10
C VAL A 258 -1.22 -3.35 -10.04
N ILE A 259 -2.47 -3.52 -10.46
CA ILE A 259 -2.93 -4.63 -11.29
C ILE A 259 -3.31 -4.08 -12.66
N PHE A 260 -2.64 -4.54 -13.71
CA PHE A 260 -2.94 -4.15 -15.10
C PHE A 260 -3.83 -5.20 -15.75
N PHE A 261 -4.97 -4.80 -16.32
CA PHE A 261 -5.88 -5.70 -17.01
C PHE A 261 -5.61 -5.76 -18.51
N GLY A 262 -6.18 -6.77 -19.19
CA GLY A 262 -6.21 -6.79 -20.66
C GLY A 262 -4.89 -7.02 -21.37
N VAL A 263 -3.88 -7.57 -20.68
CA VAL A 263 -2.67 -8.06 -21.35
C VAL A 263 -2.88 -9.45 -21.97
N ASP A 264 -4.01 -9.65 -22.64
CA ASP A 264 -4.38 -10.93 -23.23
C ASP A 264 -3.63 -11.16 -24.54
N ALA A 265 -2.74 -12.16 -24.55
CA ALA A 265 -2.04 -12.67 -25.73
C ALA A 265 -2.98 -13.16 -26.86
N LYS A 266 -4.28 -13.31 -26.57
CA LYS A 266 -5.25 -13.93 -27.47
C LYS A 266 -5.86 -12.96 -28.49
N ALA A 267 -5.96 -11.67 -28.17
CA ALA A 267 -6.42 -10.68 -29.14
C ALA A 267 -5.37 -10.45 -30.24
N GLU A 268 -4.09 -10.39 -29.86
CA GLU A 268 -2.97 -10.25 -30.79
C GLU A 268 -2.75 -11.51 -31.64
N ALA A 269 -2.96 -12.72 -31.10
CA ALA A 269 -2.90 -13.96 -31.89
C ALA A 269 -3.91 -13.95 -33.06
N LYS A 270 -5.09 -13.36 -32.84
CA LYS A 270 -6.15 -13.28 -33.85
C LYS A 270 -5.87 -12.21 -34.91
N GLU A 271 -5.24 -11.09 -34.53
CA GLU A 271 -4.78 -10.06 -35.48
C GLU A 271 -3.57 -10.53 -36.30
N MET A 272 -2.64 -11.29 -35.71
CA MET A 272 -1.51 -11.89 -36.43
C MET A 272 -1.95 -13.02 -37.37
N GLU A 273 -2.93 -13.84 -37.00
CA GLU A 273 -3.52 -14.87 -37.86
C GLU A 273 -4.28 -14.24 -39.05
N GLN A 274 -4.95 -13.10 -38.85
CA GLN A 274 -5.61 -12.36 -39.93
C GLN A 274 -4.64 -11.59 -40.84
N ALA A 275 -3.48 -11.18 -40.33
CA ALA A 275 -2.42 -10.54 -41.11
C ALA A 275 -1.57 -11.55 -41.92
N GLY A 276 -1.39 -12.77 -41.41
CA GLY A 276 -0.64 -13.85 -42.09
C GLY A 276 -1.43 -14.66 -43.14
N GLY A 277 -2.74 -14.43 -43.27
CA GLY A 277 -3.61 -15.12 -44.24
C GLY A 277 -3.74 -14.44 -45.61
N ARG A 278 -2.87 -13.45 -45.92
CA ARG A 278 -2.79 -12.79 -47.24
C ARG A 278 -1.40 -12.98 -47.84
N GLU A 279 -1.09 -14.21 -48.22
CA GLU A 279 -0.10 -14.51 -49.27
C GLU A 279 -0.70 -15.50 -50.26
#